data_AF-A0A194ADA1-F1
#
_entry.id   AF-A0A194ADA1-F1
#
_cell.length_a   1.000
_cell.length_b   1.000
_cell.length_c   1.000
_cell.angle_alpha   90.00
_cell.angle_beta   90.00
_cell.angle_gamma   90.00
#
_symmetry.space_group_name_H-M   'P 1'
#
loop_
_entity.id
_entity.type
_entity.pdbx_description
1 polymer ?
#
loop_
_entity_poly.entity_id
_entity_poly.type
_entity_poly.pdbx_seq_one_letter_code
_entity_poly.pdbx_strand_id
1 'polypeptide(L)'
;MAYNMPIKFKSEKAVGAILGAAYGDALGWPNERVGKSNAPKQPQGRLHEFRRWTRRSGGRFFPHEEIIEAGEYSDDTQLILCLSRSLLKGEKWFEFYTQVELPFWALYERGGGGATKRAVNSWQDGIEPWSPNRKPHDVKRYFDAGGNGVAMRALPHALYLCDEDFDKVASSIFMDGLTTHGHPRALLGALVYGYALWVSLRKEAKLGYGELIEEIIASEAVWSPIPSQDNFSQKWLVHAQKHLTDYEKLWLSTKKEILKYLVICKSELSKGALSFDDEALEKLQCFNKQISGAGTVAAIASVYLASRYAADPINGVIKAASAIGSDTDTIASMVGGLLGGIHGSGWLSAVKRGIQDCSYLEKTALKLSAHHVENIPNFKPVKRTVLKNWVHGILSVPDSKDVKLPDGRIAKVNRRRDQIGQSGKYKVEFRQLITSEGQTIYINKISKGNFANQQKTPKTTPSTEQITPNPPQGTLQTDMTINLGPKLLVASIEKSVWFYEKLLGLTIKKQSKSLVVFSQGLVLAPSSYGKGFKHHGFRSLLYAEVPDIQNRYHRIKEQGVQIITPLTCRYESKIRFFRCHDFDGNLIEIYEKQ
;
A
#
# COMPACT_ATOMS: atom_id res chain seq x y z
N MET A 1 6.55 -20.54 -41.44
CA MET A 1 7.62 -20.42 -40.44
C MET A 1 8.04 -18.97 -40.38
N ALA A 2 7.39 -18.18 -39.50
CA ALA A 2 7.80 -16.81 -39.22
C ALA A 2 8.88 -16.87 -38.13
N TYR A 3 10.05 -16.28 -38.41
CA TYR A 3 11.15 -16.19 -37.48
C TYR A 3 10.70 -15.43 -36.21
N ASN A 4 10.71 -16.12 -35.07
CA ASN A 4 10.61 -15.54 -33.74
C ASN A 4 11.79 -14.60 -33.51
N MET A 5 11.60 -13.30 -33.76
CA MET A 5 12.47 -12.28 -33.18
C MET A 5 12.20 -12.25 -31.67
N PRO A 6 13.20 -12.49 -30.80
CA PRO A 6 12.98 -12.45 -29.36
C PRO A 6 12.53 -11.04 -28.96
N ILE A 7 11.36 -10.95 -28.31
CA ILE A 7 10.85 -9.71 -27.73
C ILE A 7 11.89 -9.27 -26.70
N LYS A 8 12.63 -8.20 -26.97
CA LYS A 8 13.69 -7.76 -26.05
C LYS A 8 13.07 -7.05 -24.87
N PHE A 9 13.02 -7.72 -23.72
CA PHE A 9 12.53 -7.17 -22.47
C PHE A 9 13.21 -5.82 -22.15
N LYS A 10 12.41 -4.81 -21.83
CA LYS A 10 12.90 -3.46 -21.48
C LYS A 10 13.13 -3.39 -19.98
N SER A 11 14.37 -3.12 -19.56
CA SER A 11 14.75 -2.92 -18.16
C SER A 11 13.90 -1.86 -17.43
N GLU A 12 13.41 -0.85 -18.15
CA GLU A 12 12.49 0.17 -17.62
C GLU A 12 11.16 -0.43 -17.11
N LYS A 13 10.65 -1.50 -17.74
CA LYS A 13 9.46 -2.22 -17.31
C LYS A 13 9.70 -3.05 -16.06
N ALA A 14 10.89 -3.63 -15.91
CA ALA A 14 11.28 -4.28 -14.67
C ALA A 14 11.25 -3.28 -13.50
N VAL A 15 11.90 -2.13 -13.71
CA VAL A 15 11.95 -1.05 -12.72
C VAL A 15 10.55 -0.53 -12.43
N GLY A 16 9.74 -0.29 -13.48
CA GLY A 16 8.35 0.12 -13.35
C GLY A 16 7.53 -0.85 -12.53
N ALA A 17 7.64 -2.15 -12.78
CA ALA A 17 6.86 -3.18 -12.08
C ALA A 17 7.24 -3.27 -10.59
N ILE A 18 8.53 -3.32 -10.26
CA ILE A 18 8.96 -3.40 -8.85
C ILE A 18 8.63 -2.10 -8.09
N LEU A 19 8.92 -0.94 -8.66
CA LEU A 19 8.58 0.33 -8.01
C LEU A 19 7.06 0.56 -7.95
N GLY A 20 6.31 0.13 -8.95
CA GLY A 20 4.86 0.22 -8.98
C GLY A 20 4.23 -0.64 -7.89
N ALA A 21 4.73 -1.87 -7.70
CA ALA A 21 4.32 -2.73 -6.60
C ALA A 21 4.62 -2.11 -5.24
N ALA A 22 5.85 -1.62 -5.03
CA ALA A 22 6.22 -0.96 -3.77
C ALA A 22 5.43 0.34 -3.52
N TYR A 23 5.11 1.10 -4.56
CA TYR A 23 4.25 2.28 -4.48
C TYR A 23 2.84 1.91 -4.04
N GLY A 24 2.25 0.89 -4.66
CA GLY A 24 0.91 0.42 -4.34
C GLY A 24 0.80 -0.12 -2.92
N ASP A 25 1.74 -0.97 -2.52
CA ASP A 25 1.90 -1.47 -1.15
C ASP A 25 1.93 -0.31 -0.14
N ALA A 26 2.93 0.57 -0.24
CA ALA A 26 3.12 1.67 0.71
C ALA A 26 1.94 2.66 0.76
N LEU A 27 1.19 2.81 -0.35
CA LEU A 27 0.00 3.67 -0.40
C LEU A 27 -1.24 2.98 0.19
N GLY A 28 -1.39 1.67 -0.04
CA GLY A 28 -2.55 0.87 0.39
C GLY A 28 -2.47 0.40 1.84
N TRP A 29 -1.27 0.18 2.37
CA TRP A 29 -1.05 -0.40 3.70
C TRP A 29 -1.66 0.39 4.86
N PRO A 30 -1.61 1.74 4.89
CA PRO A 30 -2.29 2.52 5.93
C PRO A 30 -3.82 2.33 5.99
N ASN A 31 -4.42 1.93 4.86
CA ASN A 31 -5.87 1.75 4.70
C ASN A 31 -6.31 0.29 4.92
N GLU A 32 -5.37 -0.64 5.06
CA GLU A 32 -5.65 -2.05 5.30
C GLU A 32 -6.26 -2.22 6.70
N ARG A 33 -7.42 -2.89 6.78
CA ARG A 33 -8.08 -3.32 8.03
C ARG A 33 -7.95 -2.30 9.18
N VAL A 34 -8.61 -1.15 8.99
CA VAL A 34 -8.70 0.05 9.87
C VAL A 34 -8.69 -0.24 11.39
N GLY A 35 -9.10 -1.41 11.88
CA GLY A 35 -8.97 -1.80 13.30
C GLY A 35 -7.55 -1.92 13.86
N LYS A 36 -6.52 -2.05 13.01
CA LYS A 36 -5.09 -2.08 13.42
C LYS A 36 -4.33 -0.78 13.15
N SER A 37 -4.91 0.11 12.37
CA SER A 37 -4.36 1.41 12.03
C SER A 37 -5.04 2.49 12.88
N ASN A 38 -4.25 3.37 13.49
CA ASN A 38 -4.81 4.58 14.11
C ASN A 38 -4.91 5.75 13.10
N ALA A 39 -4.73 5.51 11.79
CA ALA A 39 -4.83 6.55 10.77
C ALA A 39 -6.25 7.12 10.70
N PRO A 40 -6.42 8.44 10.50
CA PRO A 40 -7.75 9.04 10.32
C PRO A 40 -8.47 8.41 9.12
N LYS A 41 -9.76 8.09 9.29
CA LYS A 41 -10.59 7.42 8.26
C LYS A 41 -10.72 8.22 6.96
N GLN A 42 -10.40 9.51 6.98
CA GLN A 42 -10.32 10.33 5.78
C GLN A 42 -8.87 10.75 5.51
N PRO A 43 -8.40 10.57 4.26
CA PRO A 43 -7.08 11.02 3.83
C PRO A 43 -6.90 12.53 4.02
N GLN A 44 -5.99 12.94 4.90
CA GLN A 44 -5.46 14.31 4.88
C GLN A 44 -4.35 14.36 3.82
N GLY A 45 -4.45 15.26 2.84
CA GLY A 45 -3.47 15.40 1.73
C GLY A 45 -3.95 14.83 0.38
N ARG A 46 -3.08 14.84 -0.63
CA ARG A 46 -3.43 14.30 -1.96
C ARG A 46 -3.54 12.77 -1.89
N LEU A 47 -4.42 12.18 -2.70
CA LEU A 47 -4.66 10.73 -2.66
C LEU A 47 -3.45 9.88 -3.10
N HIS A 48 -2.47 10.46 -3.79
CA HIS A 48 -1.20 9.83 -4.18
C HIS A 48 -0.05 10.08 -3.20
N GLU A 49 -0.26 10.84 -2.13
CA GLU A 49 0.79 11.12 -1.15
C GLU A 49 0.83 10.03 -0.08
N PHE A 50 2.04 9.55 0.20
CA PHE A 50 2.29 8.65 1.32
C PHE A 50 1.99 9.32 2.65
N ARG A 51 1.61 8.52 3.64
CA ARG A 51 1.30 9.01 4.98
C ARG A 51 2.04 8.23 6.03
N ARG A 52 2.58 8.97 7.01
CA ARG A 52 3.05 8.39 8.27
C ARG A 52 1.85 7.98 9.09
N TRP A 53 1.92 6.81 9.72
CA TRP A 53 0.85 6.30 10.57
C TRP A 53 1.40 5.43 11.70
N THR A 54 0.54 5.13 12.67
CA THR A 54 0.88 4.26 13.79
C THR A 54 0.11 2.96 13.67
N ARG A 55 0.84 1.86 13.63
CA ARG A 55 0.32 0.49 13.57
C ARG A 55 0.31 -0.13 14.96
N ARG A 56 -0.79 -0.78 15.33
CA ARG A 56 -0.83 -1.64 16.52
C ARG A 56 -0.16 -2.97 16.19
N SER A 57 0.98 -3.20 16.82
CA SER A 57 1.83 -4.38 16.66
C SER A 57 1.83 -5.24 17.94
N GLY A 58 2.27 -6.49 17.82
CA GLY A 58 2.33 -7.43 18.95
C GLY A 58 1.06 -8.27 19.17
N GLY A 59 1.20 -9.34 19.97
CA GLY A 59 0.12 -10.26 20.30
C GLY A 59 -0.74 -9.77 21.47
N ARG A 60 -1.81 -10.51 21.79
CA ARG A 60 -2.73 -10.24 22.92
C ARG A 60 -2.01 -9.92 24.24
N PHE A 61 -0.83 -10.48 24.44
CA PHE A 61 -0.07 -10.38 25.69
C PHE A 61 1.01 -9.29 25.70
N PHE A 62 1.30 -8.64 24.57
CA PHE A 62 2.36 -7.63 24.43
C PHE A 62 2.04 -6.60 23.32
N PRO A 63 0.89 -5.91 23.40
CA PRO A 63 0.52 -4.89 22.42
C PRO A 63 1.51 -3.71 22.48
N HIS A 64 2.01 -3.27 21.35
CA HIS A 64 2.86 -2.10 21.24
C HIS A 64 2.53 -1.33 19.97
N GLU A 65 3.03 -0.11 19.86
CA GLU A 65 2.79 0.73 18.69
C GLU A 65 4.05 0.79 17.84
N GLU A 66 3.90 0.64 16.54
CA GLU A 66 4.99 0.83 15.59
C GLU A 66 4.69 2.05 14.74
N ILE A 67 5.65 2.97 14.65
CA ILE A 67 5.54 4.13 13.77
C ILE A 67 6.02 3.68 12.40
N ILE A 68 5.13 3.74 11.42
CA ILE A 68 5.42 3.48 10.02
C ILE A 68 5.59 4.85 9.35
N GLU A 69 6.79 5.12 8.84
CA GLU A 69 7.08 6.38 8.16
C GLU A 69 6.42 6.43 6.77
N ALA A 70 6.23 7.63 6.24
CA ALA A 70 5.59 7.80 4.93
C ALA A 70 6.41 7.11 3.83
N GLY A 71 5.78 6.20 3.10
CA GLY A 71 6.38 5.48 1.97
C GLY A 71 7.03 4.15 2.35
N GLU A 72 6.95 3.74 3.61
CA GLU A 72 7.36 2.41 4.04
C GLU A 72 6.38 1.33 3.57
N TYR A 73 6.94 0.20 3.16
CA TYR A 73 6.22 -0.92 2.55
C TYR A 73 5.96 -2.07 3.56
N SER A 74 4.97 -2.91 3.27
CA SER A 74 4.51 -4.04 4.09
C SER A 74 5.27 -5.35 3.77
N ASP A 75 4.73 -6.49 4.20
CA ASP A 75 5.25 -7.80 3.84
C ASP A 75 5.20 -8.10 2.34
N ASP A 76 4.34 -7.45 1.58
CA ASP A 76 4.22 -7.59 0.13
C ASP A 76 5.54 -7.30 -0.58
N THR A 77 6.04 -6.07 -0.42
CA THR A 77 7.33 -5.67 -1.01
C THR A 77 8.49 -6.42 -0.35
N GLN A 78 8.41 -6.72 0.95
CA GLN A 78 9.45 -7.51 1.62
C GLN A 78 9.61 -8.89 0.97
N LEU A 79 8.51 -9.59 0.68
CA LEU A 79 8.53 -10.91 0.07
C LEU A 79 8.89 -10.86 -1.41
N ILE A 80 8.49 -9.82 -2.15
CA ILE A 80 9.03 -9.54 -3.51
C ILE A 80 10.56 -9.46 -3.44
N LEU A 81 11.12 -8.72 -2.48
CA LEU A 81 12.57 -8.58 -2.31
C LEU A 81 13.24 -9.90 -1.86
N CYS A 82 12.61 -10.69 -0.99
CA CYS A 82 13.08 -12.03 -0.63
C CYS A 82 13.20 -12.94 -1.86
N LEU A 83 12.14 -13.05 -2.67
CA LEU A 83 12.17 -13.85 -3.90
C LEU A 83 13.18 -13.30 -4.91
N SER A 84 13.28 -11.98 -5.02
CA SER A 84 14.24 -11.35 -5.93
C SER A 84 15.68 -11.78 -5.59
N ARG A 85 16.08 -11.68 -4.32
CA ARG A 85 17.41 -12.12 -3.87
C ARG A 85 17.62 -13.62 -4.06
N SER A 86 16.58 -14.42 -3.83
CA SER A 86 16.63 -15.86 -4.07
C SER A 86 16.81 -16.20 -5.54
N LEU A 87 16.05 -15.63 -6.46
CA LEU A 87 16.14 -15.94 -7.89
C LEU A 87 17.51 -15.59 -8.49
N LEU A 88 18.14 -14.53 -7.99
CA LEU A 88 19.53 -14.18 -8.34
C LEU A 88 20.56 -15.25 -7.90
N LYS A 89 20.14 -16.30 -7.19
CA LYS A 89 20.98 -17.46 -6.83
C LYS A 89 20.96 -18.57 -7.89
N GLY A 90 20.28 -18.35 -9.01
CA GLY A 90 20.19 -19.31 -10.11
C GLY A 90 19.49 -20.60 -9.66
N GLU A 91 20.06 -21.75 -10.00
CA GLU A 91 19.50 -23.08 -9.69
C GLU A 91 19.25 -23.30 -8.19
N LYS A 92 20.00 -22.63 -7.30
CA LYS A 92 19.87 -22.75 -5.84
C LYS A 92 18.82 -21.81 -5.21
N TRP A 93 18.00 -21.15 -6.03
CA TRP A 93 17.06 -20.15 -5.54
C TRP A 93 16.07 -20.73 -4.53
N PHE A 94 15.62 -21.96 -4.74
CA PHE A 94 14.60 -22.60 -3.92
C PHE A 94 15.14 -22.92 -2.53
N GLU A 95 16.34 -23.50 -2.44
CA GLU A 95 17.01 -23.77 -1.17
C GLU A 95 17.38 -22.47 -0.46
N PHE A 96 17.87 -21.45 -1.17
CA PHE A 96 18.18 -20.16 -0.54
C PHE A 96 16.91 -19.49 -0.01
N TYR A 97 15.81 -19.56 -0.76
CA TYR A 97 14.53 -19.01 -0.34
C TYR A 97 14.00 -19.68 0.92
N THR A 98 13.91 -21.02 0.91
CA THR A 98 13.31 -21.80 2.01
C THR A 98 14.21 -21.90 3.24
N GLN A 99 15.54 -21.87 3.07
CA GLN A 99 16.49 -22.10 4.16
C GLN A 99 17.13 -20.81 4.68
N VAL A 100 17.05 -19.69 3.96
CA VAL A 100 17.72 -18.44 4.34
C VAL A 100 16.73 -17.27 4.38
N GLU A 101 16.14 -16.90 3.24
CA GLU A 101 15.31 -15.69 3.11
C GLU A 101 14.02 -15.77 3.92
N LEU A 102 13.22 -16.83 3.75
CA LEU A 102 11.97 -17.00 4.51
C LEU A 102 12.22 -17.08 6.02
N PRO A 103 13.14 -17.94 6.53
CA PRO A 103 13.46 -17.96 7.95
C PRO A 103 13.91 -16.62 8.51
N PHE A 104 14.73 -15.86 7.76
CA PHE A 104 15.20 -14.54 8.18
C PHE A 104 14.09 -13.49 8.16
N TRP A 105 13.20 -13.51 7.16
CA TRP A 105 12.05 -12.61 7.03
C TRP A 105 11.17 -12.59 8.28
N ALA A 106 11.03 -13.71 9.00
CA ALA A 106 10.28 -13.75 10.25
C ALA A 106 10.80 -12.81 11.37
N LEU A 107 12.02 -12.28 11.25
CA LEU A 107 12.54 -11.27 12.19
C LEU A 107 12.08 -9.84 11.88
N TYR A 108 11.71 -9.55 10.64
CA TYR A 108 11.40 -8.19 10.17
C TYR A 108 10.06 -8.09 9.43
N GLU A 109 9.25 -9.15 9.43
CA GLU A 109 7.92 -9.15 8.82
C GLU A 109 7.06 -7.99 9.30
N ARG A 110 6.39 -7.34 8.35
CA ARG A 110 5.52 -6.19 8.59
C ARG A 110 4.17 -6.36 7.90
N GLY A 111 3.30 -7.16 8.49
CA GLY A 111 1.96 -7.41 7.91
C GLY A 111 1.68 -8.89 7.64
N GLY A 112 2.73 -9.71 7.75
CA GLY A 112 2.76 -11.14 7.47
C GLY A 112 1.46 -11.88 7.76
N GLY A 113 0.85 -12.38 6.69
CA GLY A 113 -0.32 -13.26 6.78
C GLY A 113 -0.08 -14.47 7.69
N GLY A 114 -1.10 -14.86 8.46
CA GLY A 114 -0.97 -15.94 9.45
C GLY A 114 -0.58 -17.30 8.85
N ALA A 115 -0.97 -17.57 7.59
CA ALA A 115 -0.57 -18.78 6.87
C ALA A 115 0.94 -18.76 6.54
N THR A 116 1.42 -17.70 5.89
CA THR A 116 2.84 -17.47 5.58
C THR A 116 3.71 -17.61 6.83
N LYS A 117 3.34 -16.93 7.92
CA LYS A 117 4.09 -17.02 9.19
C LYS A 117 4.15 -18.42 9.78
N ARG A 118 3.08 -19.22 9.68
CA ARG A 118 3.09 -20.61 10.15
C ARG A 118 4.00 -21.48 9.30
N ALA A 119 3.99 -21.29 7.98
CA ALA A 119 4.88 -22.01 7.08
C ALA A 119 6.35 -21.65 7.32
N VAL A 120 6.67 -20.36 7.48
CA VAL A 120 8.02 -19.90 7.83
C VAL A 120 8.50 -20.50 9.16
N ASN A 121 7.63 -20.63 10.15
CA ASN A 121 7.97 -21.32 11.39
C ASN A 121 8.38 -22.79 11.16
N SER A 122 7.75 -23.49 10.20
CA SER A 122 8.15 -24.86 9.83
C SER A 122 9.57 -24.85 9.23
N TRP A 123 9.84 -23.95 8.30
CA TRP A 123 11.16 -23.81 7.69
C TRP A 123 12.27 -23.45 8.68
N GLN A 124 11.97 -22.63 9.69
CA GLN A 124 12.91 -22.34 10.80
C GLN A 124 13.26 -23.57 11.64
N ASP A 125 12.38 -24.57 11.67
CA ASP A 125 12.60 -25.87 12.32
C ASP A 125 13.31 -26.86 11.37
N GLY A 126 13.50 -26.49 10.09
CA GLY A 126 14.13 -27.31 9.05
C GLY A 126 13.20 -28.39 8.48
N ILE A 127 11.87 -28.19 8.59
CA ILE A 127 10.85 -29.17 8.18
C ILE A 127 9.84 -28.48 7.28
N GLU A 128 9.42 -29.14 6.20
CA GLU A 128 8.43 -28.60 5.28
C GLU A 128 7.06 -28.43 5.97
N PRO A 129 6.28 -27.39 5.62
CA PRO A 129 4.94 -27.15 6.18
C PRO A 129 3.94 -28.31 6.04
N TRP A 130 4.06 -29.12 4.98
CA TRP A 130 3.19 -30.28 4.69
C TRP A 130 3.78 -31.61 5.18
N SER A 131 4.94 -31.59 5.83
CA SER A 131 5.64 -32.82 6.25
C SER A 131 4.80 -33.62 7.26
N PRO A 132 4.77 -34.96 7.17
CA PRO A 132 4.08 -35.82 8.14
C PRO A 132 4.70 -35.76 9.55
N ASN A 133 5.94 -35.24 9.68
CA ASN A 133 6.60 -35.02 10.97
C ASN A 133 6.05 -33.80 11.73
N ARG A 134 5.13 -33.05 11.14
CA ARG A 134 4.43 -31.91 11.76
C ARG A 134 3.14 -32.38 12.43
N LYS A 135 2.61 -31.55 13.34
CA LYS A 135 1.31 -31.83 13.97
C LYS A 135 0.22 -31.88 12.89
N PRO A 136 -0.70 -32.87 12.91
CA PRO A 136 -1.75 -33.00 11.90
C PRO A 136 -2.59 -31.73 11.69
N HIS A 137 -2.90 -31.01 12.77
CA HIS A 137 -3.62 -29.74 12.71
C HIS A 137 -2.84 -28.63 11.99
N ASP A 138 -1.51 -28.58 12.11
CA ASP A 138 -0.68 -27.57 11.42
C ASP A 138 -0.61 -27.87 9.92
N VAL A 139 -0.50 -29.15 9.55
CA VAL A 139 -0.56 -29.61 8.15
C VAL A 139 -1.92 -29.29 7.53
N LYS A 140 -3.02 -29.56 8.25
CA LYS A 140 -4.37 -29.17 7.81
C LYS A 140 -4.46 -27.66 7.55
N ARG A 141 -3.97 -26.83 8.48
CA ARG A 141 -3.96 -25.36 8.32
C ARG A 141 -3.12 -24.85 7.14
N TYR A 142 -2.13 -25.62 6.69
CA TYR A 142 -1.36 -25.33 5.49
C TYR A 142 -2.18 -25.62 4.22
N PHE A 143 -2.88 -26.76 4.17
CA PHE A 143 -3.76 -27.11 3.04
C PHE A 143 -5.05 -26.27 2.99
N ASP A 144 -5.51 -25.73 4.11
CA ASP A 144 -6.61 -24.76 4.17
C ASP A 144 -6.18 -23.33 3.76
N ALA A 145 -4.88 -23.07 3.60
CA ALA A 145 -4.36 -21.72 3.35
C ALA A 145 -4.59 -21.28 1.89
N GLY A 146 -5.71 -20.60 1.63
CA GLY A 146 -6.10 -20.05 0.32
C GLY A 146 -5.87 -18.54 0.13
N GLY A 147 -5.02 -17.94 0.95
CA GLY A 147 -4.74 -16.50 0.92
C GLY A 147 -3.97 -16.01 -0.31
N ASN A 148 -3.93 -14.69 -0.51
CA ASN A 148 -3.20 -14.00 -1.58
C ASN A 148 -1.67 -13.96 -1.42
N GLY A 149 -1.14 -14.51 -0.33
CA GLY A 149 0.28 -14.45 0.03
C GLY A 149 1.24 -14.89 -1.07
N VAL A 150 0.82 -15.82 -1.95
CA VAL A 150 1.63 -16.27 -3.10
C VAL A 150 1.53 -15.28 -4.26
N ALA A 151 0.33 -14.80 -4.57
CA ALA A 151 0.10 -13.88 -5.70
C ALA A 151 0.83 -12.55 -5.50
N MET A 152 0.79 -11.98 -4.28
CA MET A 152 1.40 -10.69 -3.97
C MET A 152 2.92 -10.64 -4.19
N ARG A 153 3.59 -11.80 -4.22
CA ARG A 153 5.04 -11.92 -4.40
C ARG A 153 5.45 -12.67 -5.67
N ALA A 154 4.53 -12.91 -6.61
CA ALA A 154 4.81 -13.64 -7.84
C ALA A 154 5.68 -12.84 -8.85
N LEU A 155 5.73 -11.52 -8.71
CA LEU A 155 6.39 -10.59 -9.64
C LEU A 155 7.85 -10.96 -10.01
N PRO A 156 8.74 -11.31 -9.05
CA PRO A 156 10.12 -11.64 -9.38
C PRO A 156 10.26 -12.83 -10.33
N HIS A 157 9.37 -13.83 -10.26
CA HIS A 157 9.39 -14.98 -11.18
C HIS A 157 9.07 -14.56 -12.61
N ALA A 158 8.04 -13.72 -12.78
CA ALA A 158 7.63 -13.21 -14.09
C ALA A 158 8.71 -12.31 -14.72
N LEU A 159 9.48 -11.59 -13.90
CA LEU A 159 10.63 -10.78 -14.34
C LEU A 159 11.84 -11.63 -14.71
N TYR A 160 12.25 -12.54 -13.82
CA TYR A 160 13.44 -13.36 -14.01
C TYR A 160 13.29 -14.39 -15.14
N LEU A 161 12.06 -14.78 -15.46
CA LEU A 161 11.72 -15.72 -16.55
C LEU A 161 10.92 -15.00 -17.65
N CYS A 162 11.16 -13.70 -17.84
CA CYS A 162 10.43 -12.85 -18.78
C CYS A 162 10.70 -13.11 -20.28
N ASP A 163 11.64 -13.99 -20.60
CA ASP A 163 11.89 -14.44 -21.98
C ASP A 163 11.46 -15.90 -22.20
N GLU A 164 11.03 -16.58 -21.14
CA GLU A 164 10.63 -17.99 -21.15
C GLU A 164 9.13 -18.18 -21.42
N ASP A 165 8.76 -19.37 -21.85
CA ASP A 165 7.35 -19.77 -21.93
C ASP A 165 6.68 -19.75 -20.55
N PHE A 166 5.37 -19.54 -20.55
CA PHE A 166 4.64 -19.37 -19.29
C PHE A 166 4.66 -20.64 -18.43
N ASP A 167 4.83 -21.82 -18.99
CA ASP A 167 4.90 -23.08 -18.24
C ASP A 167 6.09 -23.11 -17.25
N LYS A 168 7.25 -22.57 -17.65
CA LYS A 168 8.42 -22.40 -16.76
C LYS A 168 8.15 -21.37 -15.68
N VAL A 169 7.50 -20.25 -16.03
CA VAL A 169 7.11 -19.22 -15.06
C VAL A 169 6.10 -19.76 -14.05
N ALA A 170 5.10 -20.49 -14.53
CA ALA A 170 4.07 -21.16 -13.74
C ALA A 170 4.69 -22.17 -12.77
N SER A 171 5.64 -22.98 -13.25
CA SER A 171 6.35 -23.96 -12.41
C SER A 171 7.13 -23.28 -11.29
N SER A 172 7.83 -22.18 -11.59
CA SER A 172 8.58 -21.41 -10.58
C SER A 172 7.65 -20.76 -9.53
N ILE A 173 6.54 -20.14 -9.98
CA ILE A 173 5.51 -19.56 -9.10
C ILE A 173 4.85 -20.65 -8.24
N PHE A 174 4.55 -21.80 -8.82
CA PHE A 174 3.94 -22.91 -8.11
C PHE A 174 4.86 -23.41 -7.00
N MET A 175 6.13 -23.68 -7.30
CA MET A 175 7.13 -24.07 -6.30
C MET A 175 7.26 -23.06 -5.16
N ASP A 176 7.30 -21.74 -5.45
CA ASP A 176 7.24 -20.70 -4.40
C ASP A 176 5.94 -20.80 -3.60
N GLY A 177 4.79 -20.95 -4.25
CA GLY A 177 3.51 -21.11 -3.58
C GLY A 177 3.49 -22.23 -2.56
N LEU A 178 4.01 -23.40 -2.95
CA LEU A 178 4.10 -24.59 -2.09
C LEU A 178 4.89 -24.32 -0.81
N THR A 179 5.84 -23.37 -0.81
CA THR A 179 6.59 -23.04 0.40
C THR A 179 5.70 -22.49 1.54
N THR A 180 4.47 -22.04 1.25
CA THR A 180 3.62 -21.34 2.23
C THR A 180 2.13 -21.69 2.20
N HIS A 181 1.59 -22.09 1.04
CA HIS A 181 0.15 -22.27 0.85
C HIS A 181 -0.11 -23.57 0.09
N GLY A 182 -1.02 -24.41 0.59
CA GLY A 182 -1.42 -25.65 -0.08
C GLY A 182 -2.77 -25.60 -0.80
N HIS A 183 -3.57 -24.56 -0.57
CA HIS A 183 -4.92 -24.49 -1.14
C HIS A 183 -4.91 -23.95 -2.59
N PRO A 184 -5.67 -24.55 -3.53
CA PRO A 184 -5.73 -24.10 -4.92
C PRO A 184 -6.03 -22.61 -5.12
N ARG A 185 -6.91 -22.00 -4.31
CA ARG A 185 -7.17 -20.54 -4.36
C ARG A 185 -5.91 -19.67 -4.27
N ALA A 186 -4.93 -20.06 -3.45
CA ALA A 186 -3.68 -19.31 -3.34
C ALA A 186 -2.79 -19.53 -4.58
N LEU A 187 -2.65 -20.79 -4.99
CA LEU A 187 -1.75 -21.22 -6.06
C LEU A 187 -2.27 -20.77 -7.43
N LEU A 188 -3.52 -21.08 -7.77
CA LEU A 188 -4.12 -20.69 -9.05
C LEU A 188 -4.34 -19.18 -9.14
N GLY A 189 -4.62 -18.51 -8.02
CA GLY A 189 -4.63 -17.05 -7.94
C GLY A 189 -3.26 -16.44 -8.28
N ALA A 190 -2.17 -17.05 -7.80
CA ALA A 190 -0.82 -16.63 -8.16
C ALA A 190 -0.46 -16.95 -9.62
N LEU A 191 -0.92 -18.08 -10.18
CA LEU A 191 -0.70 -18.42 -11.58
C LEU A 191 -1.40 -17.45 -12.52
N VAL A 192 -2.68 -17.12 -12.29
CA VAL A 192 -3.39 -16.17 -13.17
C VAL A 192 -2.82 -14.75 -13.06
N TYR A 193 -2.41 -14.32 -11.87
CA TYR A 193 -1.72 -13.03 -11.70
C TYR A 193 -0.31 -13.04 -12.33
N GLY A 194 0.45 -14.13 -12.15
CA GLY A 194 1.73 -14.34 -12.80
C GLY A 194 1.64 -14.32 -14.32
N TYR A 195 0.57 -14.88 -14.89
CA TYR A 195 0.28 -14.80 -16.32
C TYR A 195 0.00 -13.36 -16.75
N ALA A 196 -0.82 -12.63 -15.99
CA ALA A 196 -1.10 -11.22 -16.25
C ALA A 196 0.18 -10.36 -16.25
N LEU A 197 1.10 -10.63 -15.32
CA LEU A 197 2.43 -10.01 -15.28
C LEU A 197 3.28 -10.40 -16.49
N TRP A 198 3.33 -11.68 -16.82
CA TRP A 198 4.07 -12.23 -17.97
C TRP A 198 3.66 -11.57 -19.28
N VAL A 199 2.35 -11.39 -19.50
CA VAL A 199 1.78 -10.63 -20.63
C VAL A 199 2.16 -9.14 -20.55
N SER A 200 1.93 -8.52 -19.39
CA SER A 200 2.17 -7.07 -19.17
C SER A 200 3.61 -6.68 -19.48
N LEU A 201 4.58 -7.49 -19.03
CA LEU A 201 6.01 -7.26 -19.25
C LEU A 201 6.40 -7.36 -20.73
N ARG A 202 5.80 -8.30 -21.48
CA ARG A 202 6.08 -8.53 -22.91
C ARG A 202 5.31 -7.59 -23.85
N LYS A 203 4.29 -6.90 -23.36
CA LYS A 203 3.45 -6.02 -24.19
C LYS A 203 4.23 -4.79 -24.69
N GLU A 204 4.45 -4.65 -26.00
CA GLU A 204 5.15 -3.46 -26.53
C GLU A 204 4.23 -2.25 -26.76
N ALA A 205 2.97 -2.50 -27.11
CA ALA A 205 1.97 -1.47 -27.32
C ALA A 205 1.32 -1.00 -26.01
N LYS A 206 0.60 0.12 -26.05
CA LYS A 206 -0.28 0.51 -24.94
C LYS A 206 -1.34 -0.57 -24.73
N LEU A 207 -1.61 -0.93 -23.48
CA LEU A 207 -2.71 -1.83 -23.14
C LEU A 207 -4.04 -1.11 -23.39
N GLY A 208 -4.92 -1.73 -24.17
CA GLY A 208 -6.28 -1.27 -24.39
C GLY A 208 -7.14 -1.43 -23.14
N TYR A 209 -8.19 -0.60 -23.03
CA TYR A 209 -9.17 -0.73 -21.97
C TYR A 209 -9.81 -2.12 -22.00
N GLY A 210 -9.68 -2.87 -20.91
CA GLY A 210 -10.25 -4.22 -20.80
C GLY A 210 -9.40 -5.35 -21.41
N GLU A 211 -8.37 -5.03 -22.20
CA GLU A 211 -7.60 -6.00 -22.99
C GLU A 211 -7.02 -7.14 -22.15
N LEU A 212 -6.46 -6.83 -20.98
CA LEU A 212 -5.81 -7.84 -20.14
C LEU A 212 -6.81 -8.89 -19.60
N ILE A 213 -8.08 -8.50 -19.39
CA ILE A 213 -9.13 -9.43 -18.97
C ILE A 213 -9.49 -10.37 -20.11
N GLU A 214 -9.59 -9.84 -21.33
CA GLU A 214 -9.90 -10.64 -22.52
C GLU A 214 -8.78 -11.64 -22.83
N GLU A 215 -7.52 -11.20 -22.74
CA GLU A 215 -6.34 -12.04 -22.91
C GLU A 215 -6.32 -13.21 -21.91
N ILE A 216 -6.57 -12.94 -20.62
CA ILE A 216 -6.58 -14.00 -19.59
C ILE A 216 -7.73 -15.00 -19.82
N ILE A 217 -8.90 -14.53 -20.26
CA ILE A 217 -10.01 -15.42 -20.61
C ILE A 217 -9.64 -16.30 -21.80
N ALA A 218 -9.05 -15.73 -22.85
CA ALA A 218 -8.66 -16.46 -24.05
C ALA A 218 -7.56 -17.50 -23.77
N SER A 219 -6.67 -17.20 -22.82
CA SER A 219 -5.49 -18.02 -22.50
C SER A 219 -5.69 -18.94 -21.28
N GLU A 220 -6.94 -19.29 -20.95
CA GLU A 220 -7.32 -20.21 -19.85
C GLU A 220 -6.47 -21.49 -19.83
N ALA A 221 -6.27 -22.12 -20.99
CA ALA A 221 -5.54 -23.37 -21.11
C ALA A 221 -4.04 -23.24 -20.77
N VAL A 222 -3.50 -22.02 -20.79
CA VAL A 222 -2.08 -21.73 -20.54
C VAL A 222 -1.81 -21.57 -19.05
N TRP A 223 -2.61 -20.75 -18.34
CA TRP A 223 -2.34 -20.42 -16.94
C TRP A 223 -3.01 -21.35 -15.92
N SER A 224 -4.02 -22.11 -16.33
CA SER A 224 -4.82 -22.95 -15.42
C SER A 224 -4.35 -24.40 -15.16
N PRO A 225 -3.44 -25.02 -15.93
CA PRO A 225 -2.93 -26.36 -15.59
C PRO A 225 -2.20 -26.40 -14.25
N ILE A 226 -2.19 -27.56 -13.58
CA ILE A 226 -1.37 -27.79 -12.39
C ILE A 226 0.09 -27.98 -12.85
N PRO A 227 1.05 -27.12 -12.44
CA PRO A 227 2.45 -27.32 -12.79
C PRO A 227 3.03 -28.47 -11.96
N SER A 228 3.19 -29.65 -12.56
CA SER A 228 3.63 -30.87 -11.87
C SER A 228 4.76 -31.61 -12.62
N GLN A 229 5.55 -30.89 -13.40
CA GLN A 229 6.60 -31.48 -14.23
C GLN A 229 7.83 -31.90 -13.41
N ASP A 230 8.09 -31.27 -12.27
CA ASP A 230 9.24 -31.57 -11.43
C ASP A 230 8.92 -32.56 -10.28
N ASN A 231 9.96 -33.27 -9.84
CA ASN A 231 9.87 -34.29 -8.78
C ASN A 231 9.41 -33.71 -7.43
N PHE A 232 9.74 -32.46 -7.12
CA PHE A 232 9.36 -31.84 -5.85
C PHE A 232 7.86 -31.57 -5.81
N SER A 233 7.31 -30.96 -6.87
CA SER A 233 5.86 -30.72 -7.02
C SER A 233 5.05 -32.02 -7.08
N GLN A 234 5.56 -33.06 -7.74
CA GLN A 234 4.92 -34.38 -7.76
C GLN A 234 4.85 -35.01 -6.37
N LYS A 235 5.95 -34.99 -5.61
CA LYS A 235 5.96 -35.47 -4.21
C LYS A 235 4.98 -34.69 -3.36
N TRP A 236 4.93 -33.38 -3.53
CA TRP A 236 3.98 -32.52 -2.82
C TRP A 236 2.53 -32.88 -3.14
N LEU A 237 2.18 -33.13 -4.41
CA LEU A 237 0.83 -33.51 -4.83
C LEU A 237 0.36 -34.82 -4.19
N VAL A 238 1.26 -35.79 -4.00
CA VAL A 238 0.95 -37.02 -3.24
C VAL A 238 0.54 -36.71 -1.80
N HIS A 239 1.19 -35.73 -1.16
CA HIS A 239 0.77 -35.27 0.17
C HIS A 239 -0.57 -34.52 0.11
N ALA A 240 -0.78 -33.68 -0.90
CA ALA A 240 -2.02 -32.93 -1.08
C ALA A 240 -3.23 -33.86 -1.22
N GLN A 241 -3.14 -34.91 -2.04
CA GLN A 241 -4.20 -35.91 -2.25
C GLN A 241 -4.56 -36.70 -0.99
N LYS A 242 -3.60 -36.88 -0.06
CA LYS A 242 -3.86 -37.54 1.24
C LYS A 242 -4.63 -36.65 2.21
N HIS A 243 -4.48 -35.33 2.11
CA HIS A 243 -5.06 -34.37 3.06
C HIS A 243 -6.34 -33.70 2.54
N LEU A 244 -6.45 -33.50 1.23
CA LEU A 244 -7.61 -32.94 0.57
C LEU A 244 -8.17 -34.01 -0.36
N THR A 245 -9.37 -34.48 -0.05
CA THR A 245 -10.08 -35.43 -0.91
C THR A 245 -10.28 -34.80 -2.28
N ASP A 246 -9.73 -35.43 -3.31
CA ASP A 246 -9.86 -35.02 -4.71
C ASP A 246 -9.33 -33.58 -4.96
N TYR A 247 -8.02 -33.41 -4.80
CA TYR A 247 -7.32 -32.14 -5.02
C TYR A 247 -7.56 -31.57 -6.43
N GLU A 248 -7.63 -32.44 -7.44
CA GLU A 248 -7.90 -32.04 -8.82
C GLU A 248 -9.28 -31.42 -8.98
N LYS A 249 -10.32 -32.01 -8.37
CA LYS A 249 -11.65 -31.42 -8.36
C LYS A 249 -11.69 -30.07 -7.64
N LEU A 250 -10.94 -29.90 -6.54
CA LEU A 250 -10.82 -28.60 -5.86
C LEU A 250 -10.07 -27.56 -6.72
N TRP A 251 -9.07 -27.99 -7.49
CA TRP A 251 -8.39 -27.15 -8.47
C TRP A 251 -9.35 -26.69 -9.58
N LEU A 252 -10.12 -27.62 -10.15
CA LEU A 252 -11.12 -27.33 -11.18
C LEU A 252 -12.25 -26.42 -10.67
N SER A 253 -12.69 -26.57 -9.42
CA SER A 253 -13.70 -25.68 -8.84
C SER A 253 -13.15 -24.26 -8.62
N THR A 254 -11.89 -24.14 -8.19
CA THR A 254 -11.19 -22.86 -8.06
C THR A 254 -10.99 -22.19 -9.43
N LYS A 255 -10.67 -22.97 -10.46
CA LYS A 255 -10.60 -22.48 -11.85
C LYS A 255 -11.94 -21.89 -12.30
N LYS A 256 -13.05 -22.58 -12.04
CA LYS A 256 -14.40 -22.08 -12.34
C LYS A 256 -14.73 -20.80 -11.56
N GLU A 257 -14.28 -20.68 -10.31
CA GLU A 257 -14.41 -19.45 -9.52
C GLU A 257 -13.69 -18.27 -10.20
N ILE A 258 -12.44 -18.45 -10.64
CA ILE A 258 -11.68 -17.43 -11.38
C ILE A 258 -12.39 -17.02 -12.67
N LEU A 259 -12.83 -18.00 -13.47
CA LEU A 259 -13.54 -17.72 -14.73
C LEU A 259 -14.83 -16.93 -14.50
N LYS A 260 -15.59 -17.25 -13.44
CA LYS A 260 -16.76 -16.47 -13.03
C LYS A 260 -16.39 -15.02 -12.73
N TYR A 261 -15.31 -14.78 -11.99
CA TYR A 261 -14.83 -13.42 -11.69
C TYR A 261 -14.37 -12.68 -12.95
N LEU A 262 -13.65 -13.33 -13.86
CA LEU A 262 -13.26 -12.74 -15.14
C LEU A 262 -14.46 -12.33 -16.00
N VAL A 263 -15.52 -13.14 -16.03
CA VAL A 263 -16.78 -12.79 -16.72
C VAL A 263 -17.45 -11.56 -16.09
N ILE A 264 -17.46 -11.47 -14.75
CA ILE A 264 -17.93 -10.26 -14.05
C ILE A 264 -17.11 -9.05 -14.49
N CYS A 265 -15.77 -9.15 -14.48
CA CYS A 265 -14.90 -8.07 -14.91
C CYS A 265 -15.20 -7.62 -16.35
N LYS A 266 -15.33 -8.57 -17.28
CA LYS A 266 -15.67 -8.28 -18.68
C LYS A 266 -17.02 -7.55 -18.80
N SER A 267 -18.02 -8.01 -18.05
CA SER A 267 -19.35 -7.37 -18.01
C SER A 267 -19.34 -6.00 -17.37
N GLU A 268 -18.48 -5.74 -16.39
CA GLU A 268 -18.37 -4.41 -15.77
C GLU A 268 -17.61 -3.45 -16.69
N LEU A 269 -16.54 -3.91 -17.34
CA LEU A 269 -15.77 -3.13 -18.28
C LEU A 269 -16.62 -2.68 -19.48
N SER A 270 -17.49 -3.55 -20.02
CA SER A 270 -18.34 -3.24 -21.18
C SER A 270 -19.34 -2.09 -20.95
N LYS A 271 -19.61 -1.73 -19.69
CA LYS A 271 -20.44 -0.56 -19.33
C LYS A 271 -19.72 0.78 -19.51
N GLY A 272 -18.40 0.76 -19.73
CA GLY A 272 -17.59 1.96 -19.93
C GLY A 272 -17.70 2.96 -18.78
N ALA A 273 -18.13 4.18 -19.10
CA ALA A 273 -18.30 5.29 -18.14
C ALA A 273 -19.38 5.06 -17.07
N LEU A 274 -20.29 4.11 -17.28
CA LEU A 274 -21.35 3.77 -16.33
C LEU A 274 -20.91 2.74 -15.27
N SER A 275 -19.71 2.18 -15.38
CA SER A 275 -19.18 1.24 -14.39
C SER A 275 -18.64 1.99 -13.17
N PHE A 276 -18.99 1.50 -11.98
CA PHE A 276 -18.45 1.96 -10.71
C PHE A 276 -17.49 0.91 -10.14
N ASP A 277 -16.27 1.32 -9.79
CA ASP A 277 -15.24 0.40 -9.33
C ASP A 277 -15.67 -0.38 -8.07
N ASP A 278 -16.30 0.31 -7.12
CA ASP A 278 -16.72 -0.29 -5.85
C ASP A 278 -17.76 -1.41 -6.07
N GLU A 279 -18.69 -1.24 -7.01
CA GLU A 279 -19.66 -2.28 -7.36
C GLU A 279 -18.98 -3.50 -7.99
N ALA A 280 -18.00 -3.29 -8.86
CA ALA A 280 -17.24 -4.38 -9.45
C ALA A 280 -16.43 -5.12 -8.38
N LEU A 281 -15.72 -4.40 -7.51
CA LEU A 281 -14.94 -4.97 -6.42
C LEU A 281 -15.81 -5.71 -5.41
N GLU A 282 -17.04 -5.24 -5.15
CA GLU A 282 -18.02 -5.95 -4.32
C GLU A 282 -18.45 -7.28 -4.95
N LYS A 283 -18.76 -7.30 -6.25
CA LYS A 283 -19.09 -8.55 -6.97
C LYS A 283 -17.92 -9.54 -6.98
N LEU A 284 -16.70 -9.04 -7.01
CA LEU A 284 -15.46 -9.82 -6.87
C LEU A 284 -15.15 -10.25 -5.43
N GLN A 285 -16.00 -9.91 -4.45
CA GLN A 285 -15.87 -10.27 -3.04
C GLN A 285 -14.72 -9.57 -2.29
N CYS A 286 -14.22 -8.44 -2.81
CA CYS A 286 -13.12 -7.69 -2.18
C CYS A 286 -13.47 -7.18 -0.78
N PHE A 287 -14.75 -6.91 -0.50
CA PHE A 287 -15.22 -6.42 0.81
C PHE A 287 -15.79 -7.53 1.71
N ASN A 288 -15.74 -8.80 1.27
CA ASN A 288 -16.21 -9.93 2.06
C ASN A 288 -15.18 -10.32 3.12
N LYS A 289 -15.48 -10.09 4.41
CA LYS A 289 -14.55 -10.35 5.53
C LYS A 289 -14.03 -11.79 5.62
N GLN A 290 -14.72 -12.76 5.03
CA GLN A 290 -14.32 -14.17 5.07
C GLN A 290 -13.35 -14.55 3.97
N ILE A 291 -13.43 -13.90 2.80
CA ILE A 291 -12.70 -14.31 1.58
C ILE A 291 -11.95 -13.18 0.88
N SER A 292 -12.03 -11.94 1.35
CA SER A 292 -11.34 -10.76 0.78
C SER A 292 -9.82 -10.96 0.64
N GLY A 293 -9.21 -11.72 1.55
CA GLY A 293 -7.79 -12.07 1.47
C GLY A 293 -7.48 -13.30 0.62
N ALA A 294 -8.44 -13.86 -0.13
CA ALA A 294 -8.22 -15.04 -0.97
C ALA A 294 -7.37 -14.69 -2.21
N GLY A 295 -6.51 -15.62 -2.64
CA GLY A 295 -5.65 -15.41 -3.81
C GLY A 295 -6.42 -15.14 -5.11
N THR A 296 -7.55 -15.82 -5.32
CA THR A 296 -8.41 -15.60 -6.49
C THR A 296 -9.04 -14.21 -6.51
N VAL A 297 -9.46 -13.69 -5.36
CA VAL A 297 -10.07 -12.37 -5.23
C VAL A 297 -9.04 -11.27 -5.51
N ALA A 298 -7.89 -11.30 -4.82
CA ALA A 298 -6.85 -10.29 -4.99
C ALA A 298 -6.29 -10.27 -6.43
N ALA A 299 -6.04 -11.45 -7.01
CA ALA A 299 -5.55 -11.58 -8.38
C ALA A 299 -6.51 -10.95 -9.39
N ILE A 300 -7.80 -11.32 -9.37
CA ILE A 300 -8.73 -10.82 -10.39
C ILE A 300 -9.12 -9.35 -10.16
N ALA A 301 -9.21 -8.90 -8.91
CA ALA A 301 -9.39 -7.47 -8.60
C ALA A 301 -8.23 -6.63 -9.15
N SER A 302 -6.99 -7.09 -8.97
CA SER A 302 -5.82 -6.36 -9.48
C SER A 302 -5.77 -6.30 -11.01
N VAL A 303 -6.09 -7.40 -11.69
CA VAL A 303 -6.17 -7.46 -13.15
C VAL A 303 -7.26 -6.54 -13.66
N TYR A 304 -8.44 -6.54 -13.04
CA TYR A 304 -9.56 -5.66 -13.40
C TYR A 304 -9.16 -4.19 -13.32
N LEU A 305 -8.60 -3.75 -12.18
CA LEU A 305 -8.21 -2.36 -11.98
C LEU A 305 -7.08 -1.95 -12.92
N ALA A 306 -6.06 -2.79 -13.12
CA ALA A 306 -4.99 -2.52 -14.08
C ALA A 306 -5.52 -2.41 -15.52
N SER A 307 -6.46 -3.29 -15.90
CA SER A 307 -7.06 -3.30 -17.23
C SER A 307 -7.99 -2.10 -17.48
N ARG A 308 -8.70 -1.64 -16.44
CA ARG A 308 -9.58 -0.47 -16.49
C ARG A 308 -8.81 0.85 -16.53
N TYR A 309 -7.74 0.94 -15.73
CA TYR A 309 -6.91 2.13 -15.58
C TYR A 309 -5.62 2.08 -16.40
N ALA A 310 -5.60 1.28 -17.47
CA ALA A 310 -4.46 1.15 -18.38
C ALA A 310 -4.01 2.47 -19.02
N ALA A 311 -4.87 3.50 -19.07
CA ALA A 311 -4.49 4.83 -19.57
C ALA A 311 -4.06 5.80 -18.46
N ASP A 312 -4.30 5.46 -17.19
CA ASP A 312 -4.06 6.33 -16.03
C ASP A 312 -3.56 5.51 -14.81
N PRO A 313 -2.28 5.10 -14.84
CA PRO A 313 -1.77 4.14 -13.88
C PRO A 313 -1.74 4.67 -12.43
N ILE A 314 -1.54 5.97 -12.24
CA ILE A 314 -1.58 6.59 -10.91
C ILE A 314 -2.97 6.42 -10.29
N ASN A 315 -4.03 6.73 -11.03
CA ASN A 315 -5.38 6.60 -10.51
C ASN A 315 -5.79 5.14 -10.29
N GLY A 316 -5.32 4.20 -11.13
CA GLY A 316 -5.53 2.78 -10.90
C GLY A 316 -5.00 2.30 -9.55
N VAL A 317 -3.76 2.69 -9.21
CA VAL A 317 -3.17 2.36 -7.90
C VAL A 317 -3.89 3.06 -6.75
N ILE A 318 -4.24 4.35 -6.90
CA ILE A 318 -4.99 5.10 -5.87
C ILE A 318 -6.33 4.42 -5.58
N LYS A 319 -7.05 3.98 -6.63
CA LYS A 319 -8.35 3.31 -6.49
C LYS A 319 -8.22 2.00 -5.72
N ALA A 320 -7.22 1.18 -6.04
CA ALA A 320 -6.91 -0.01 -5.27
C ALA A 320 -6.57 0.32 -3.80
N ALA A 321 -5.68 1.28 -3.58
CA ALA A 321 -5.21 1.67 -2.25
C ALA A 321 -6.32 2.29 -1.38
N SER A 322 -7.35 2.88 -2.00
CA SER A 322 -8.44 3.57 -1.32
C SER A 322 -9.71 2.72 -1.18
N ALA A 323 -9.70 1.46 -1.61
CA ALA A 323 -10.82 0.52 -1.48
C ALA A 323 -10.98 0.01 -0.02
N ILE A 324 -11.26 0.94 0.90
CA ILE A 324 -11.29 0.67 2.35
C ILE A 324 -12.23 -0.50 2.66
N GLY A 325 -11.71 -1.49 3.37
CA GLY A 325 -12.43 -2.72 3.72
C GLY A 325 -12.02 -3.94 2.89
N SER A 326 -11.27 -3.73 1.80
CA SER A 326 -10.55 -4.80 1.11
C SER A 326 -9.12 -4.96 1.63
N ASP A 327 -8.37 -5.86 0.98
CA ASP A 327 -6.93 -6.06 1.14
C ASP A 327 -6.17 -5.02 0.31
N THR A 328 -6.14 -3.78 0.80
CA THR A 328 -5.80 -2.57 0.01
C THR A 328 -4.33 -2.48 -0.39
N ASP A 329 -3.40 -2.83 0.49
CA ASP A 329 -1.97 -2.95 0.16
C ASP A 329 -1.74 -4.02 -0.89
N THR A 330 -2.29 -5.22 -0.69
CA THR A 330 -2.06 -6.33 -1.62
C THR A 330 -2.60 -6.02 -3.02
N ILE A 331 -3.85 -5.58 -3.11
CA ILE A 331 -4.45 -5.28 -4.41
C ILE A 331 -3.72 -4.10 -5.07
N ALA A 332 -3.36 -3.05 -4.32
CA ALA A 332 -2.65 -1.90 -4.88
C ALA A 332 -1.23 -2.25 -5.35
N SER A 333 -0.50 -3.06 -4.58
CA SER A 333 0.80 -3.60 -4.95
C SER A 333 0.71 -4.38 -6.27
N MET A 334 -0.28 -5.27 -6.38
CA MET A 334 -0.48 -6.08 -7.58
C MET A 334 -0.87 -5.23 -8.80
N VAL A 335 -1.75 -4.24 -8.62
CA VAL A 335 -2.13 -3.27 -9.67
C VAL A 335 -0.91 -2.46 -10.13
N GLY A 336 -0.12 -1.96 -9.19
CA GLY A 336 1.09 -1.21 -9.48
C GLY A 336 2.15 -2.03 -10.21
N GLY A 337 2.30 -3.32 -9.86
CA GLY A 337 3.16 -4.27 -10.57
C GLY A 337 2.77 -4.46 -12.03
N LEU A 338 1.48 -4.69 -12.30
CA LEU A 338 0.95 -4.84 -13.67
C LEU A 338 1.16 -3.56 -14.49
N LEU A 339 0.70 -2.41 -13.97
CA LEU A 339 0.81 -1.12 -14.66
C LEU A 339 2.26 -0.71 -14.87
N GLY A 340 3.15 -0.99 -13.91
CA GLY A 340 4.58 -0.80 -14.05
C GLY A 340 5.20 -1.66 -15.16
N GLY A 341 4.76 -2.92 -15.27
CA GLY A 341 5.18 -3.82 -16.34
C GLY A 341 4.71 -3.37 -17.73
N ILE A 342 3.60 -2.64 -17.82
CA ILE A 342 3.07 -2.07 -19.07
C ILE A 342 3.78 -0.76 -19.43
N HIS A 343 3.83 0.19 -18.49
CA HIS A 343 4.23 1.58 -18.76
C HIS A 343 5.70 1.91 -18.47
N GLY A 344 6.46 0.98 -17.90
CA GLY A 344 7.77 1.30 -17.36
C GLY A 344 7.69 2.19 -16.12
N SER A 345 8.79 2.84 -15.77
CA SER A 345 8.91 3.63 -14.53
C SER A 345 8.56 5.12 -14.68
N GLY A 346 8.33 5.62 -15.90
CA GLY A 346 8.16 7.05 -16.17
C GLY A 346 6.99 7.71 -15.41
N TRP A 347 5.87 7.00 -15.29
CA TRP A 347 4.67 7.47 -14.59
C TRP A 347 4.86 7.62 -13.07
N LEU A 348 5.90 6.99 -12.49
CA LEU A 348 6.24 7.08 -11.08
C LEU A 348 7.16 8.25 -10.74
N SER A 349 7.61 9.03 -11.73
CA SER A 349 8.62 10.10 -11.54
C SER A 349 8.29 11.10 -10.42
N ALA A 350 7.01 11.43 -10.24
CA ALA A 350 6.55 12.36 -9.20
C ALA A 350 6.53 11.76 -7.79
N VAL A 351 6.41 10.43 -7.65
CA VAL A 351 6.21 9.75 -6.36
C VAL A 351 7.38 8.87 -5.93
N LYS A 352 8.22 8.41 -6.87
CA LYS A 352 9.23 7.37 -6.61
C LYS A 352 10.23 7.71 -5.52
N ARG A 353 10.57 9.00 -5.34
CA ARG A 353 11.48 9.45 -4.28
C ARG A 353 10.94 9.24 -2.87
N GLY A 354 9.62 9.11 -2.72
CA GLY A 354 9.00 8.82 -1.43
C GLY A 354 8.93 7.32 -1.12
N ILE A 355 9.17 6.42 -2.08
CA ILE A 355 9.14 4.98 -1.85
C ILE A 355 10.37 4.58 -1.02
N GLN A 356 10.15 3.85 0.07
CA GLN A 356 11.24 3.28 0.86
C GLN A 356 12.17 2.45 -0.02
N ASP A 357 13.49 2.62 0.15
CA ASP A 357 14.52 1.87 -0.55
C ASP A 357 14.46 1.97 -2.10
N CYS A 358 13.90 3.06 -2.65
CA CYS A 358 13.71 3.25 -4.10
C CYS A 358 14.94 2.86 -4.94
N SER A 359 16.14 3.31 -4.58
CA SER A 359 17.36 2.97 -5.34
C SER A 359 17.75 1.49 -5.24
N TYR A 360 17.47 0.83 -4.12
CA TYR A 360 17.70 -0.61 -3.97
C TYR A 360 16.69 -1.42 -4.77
N LEU A 361 15.43 -1.00 -4.79
CA LEU A 361 14.37 -1.58 -5.64
C LEU A 361 14.72 -1.45 -7.13
N GLU A 362 15.16 -0.27 -7.59
CA GLU A 362 15.64 -0.05 -8.96
C GLU A 362 16.79 -1.01 -9.32
N LYS A 363 17.82 -1.10 -8.47
CA LYS A 363 18.95 -2.02 -8.69
C LYS A 363 18.52 -3.49 -8.74
N THR A 364 17.59 -3.87 -7.85
CA THR A 364 17.07 -5.25 -7.80
C THR A 364 16.32 -5.60 -9.07
N ALA A 365 15.48 -4.69 -9.57
CA ALA A 365 14.77 -4.86 -10.84
C ALA A 365 15.74 -5.03 -12.01
N LEU A 366 16.79 -4.21 -12.06
CA LEU A 366 17.81 -4.29 -13.10
C LEU A 366 18.57 -5.63 -13.06
N LYS A 367 18.98 -6.09 -11.87
CA LYS A 367 19.65 -7.39 -11.70
C LYS A 367 18.76 -8.55 -12.19
N LEU A 368 17.48 -8.54 -11.83
CA LEU A 368 16.52 -9.56 -12.27
C LEU A 368 16.33 -9.55 -13.79
N SER A 369 16.14 -8.36 -14.37
CA SER A 369 15.96 -8.18 -15.82
C SER A 369 17.16 -8.61 -16.66
N ALA A 370 18.35 -8.62 -16.06
CA ALA A 370 19.59 -9.01 -16.70
C ALA A 370 19.95 -10.48 -16.47
N HIS A 371 19.06 -11.26 -15.85
CA HIS A 371 19.32 -12.66 -15.44
C HIS A 371 20.64 -12.80 -14.66
N HIS A 372 20.96 -11.81 -13.82
CA HIS A 372 22.22 -11.82 -13.10
C HIS A 372 22.25 -12.98 -12.11
N VAL A 373 23.26 -13.84 -12.21
CA VAL A 373 23.51 -14.91 -11.25
C VAL A 373 24.66 -14.48 -10.33
N GLU A 374 24.35 -14.33 -9.04
CA GLU A 374 25.35 -13.98 -8.04
C GLU A 374 26.17 -15.23 -7.69
N ASN A 375 27.49 -15.13 -7.67
CA ASN A 375 28.37 -16.20 -7.19
C ASN A 375 28.13 -16.44 -5.69
N ILE A 376 27.82 -17.68 -5.31
CA ILE A 376 27.51 -18.02 -3.91
C ILE A 376 28.55 -18.98 -3.34
N PRO A 377 29.30 -18.60 -2.30
CA PRO A 377 29.90 -19.58 -1.41
C PRO A 377 28.79 -20.33 -0.65
N ASN A 378 28.97 -21.62 -0.36
CA ASN A 378 27.99 -22.44 0.38
C ASN A 378 27.29 -21.68 1.52
N PHE A 379 25.97 -21.45 1.38
CA PHE A 379 25.16 -20.85 2.43
C PHE A 379 24.75 -21.89 3.47
N LYS A 380 24.51 -21.44 4.70
CA LYS A 380 24.07 -22.30 5.81
C LYS A 380 22.59 -22.05 6.09
N PRO A 381 21.79 -23.10 6.37
CA PRO A 381 20.40 -22.94 6.78
C PRO A 381 20.26 -22.05 8.02
N VAL A 382 19.39 -21.06 7.93
CA VAL A 382 19.06 -20.11 8.99
C VAL A 382 17.98 -20.72 9.89
N LYS A 383 18.43 -21.37 10.98
CA LYS A 383 17.54 -22.03 11.95
C LYS A 383 17.04 -21.08 13.04
N ARG A 384 15.94 -21.46 13.69
CA ARG A 384 15.34 -20.73 14.83
C ARG A 384 16.35 -20.34 15.92
N THR A 385 17.26 -21.24 16.28
CA THR A 385 18.29 -21.00 17.32
C THR A 385 19.29 -19.94 16.89
N VAL A 386 19.75 -19.99 15.64
CA VAL A 386 20.67 -19.00 15.06
C VAL A 386 20.04 -17.61 15.08
N LEU A 387 18.78 -17.50 14.65
CA LEU A 387 18.05 -16.23 14.65
C LEU A 387 17.88 -15.64 16.06
N LYS A 388 17.51 -16.47 17.04
CA LYS A 388 17.39 -16.02 18.44
C LYS A 388 18.69 -15.46 18.99
N ASN A 389 19.80 -16.16 18.75
CA ASN A 389 21.13 -15.74 19.21
C ASN A 389 21.57 -14.45 18.50
N TRP A 390 21.33 -14.36 17.19
CA TRP A 390 21.66 -13.19 16.40
C TRP A 390 20.89 -11.94 16.84
N VAL A 391 19.58 -12.04 17.07
CA VAL A 391 18.77 -10.93 17.61
C VAL A 391 19.21 -10.53 19.01
N HIS A 392 19.69 -11.47 19.84
CA HIS A 392 20.24 -11.09 21.14
C HIS A 392 21.52 -10.26 20.99
N GLY A 393 22.43 -10.69 20.11
CA GLY A 393 23.70 -9.99 19.86
C GLY A 393 23.52 -8.61 19.23
N ILE A 394 22.56 -8.43 18.32
CA ILE A 394 22.41 -7.15 17.61
C ILE A 394 21.93 -6.00 18.50
N LEU A 395 21.27 -6.30 19.62
CA LEU A 395 20.79 -5.24 20.51
C LEU A 395 21.91 -4.50 21.24
N SER A 396 23.08 -5.12 21.44
CA SER A 396 24.24 -4.50 22.10
C SER A 396 25.19 -3.81 21.12
N VAL A 397 24.94 -3.93 19.81
CA VAL A 397 25.77 -3.31 18.77
C VAL A 397 25.56 -1.79 18.79
N PRO A 398 26.65 -0.98 18.85
CA PRO A 398 26.56 0.47 18.77
C PRO A 398 26.01 0.96 17.41
N ASP A 399 25.45 2.18 17.41
CA ASP A 399 24.94 2.81 16.19
C ASP A 399 26.03 2.96 15.12
N SER A 400 25.63 2.85 13.85
CA SER A 400 26.47 2.91 12.66
C SER A 400 27.58 1.84 12.55
N LYS A 401 27.57 0.79 13.39
CA LYS A 401 28.47 -0.36 13.25
C LYS A 401 27.94 -1.35 12.22
N ASP A 402 28.87 -1.93 11.47
CA ASP A 402 28.57 -3.00 10.52
C ASP A 402 28.29 -4.32 11.25
N VAL A 403 27.24 -5.00 10.81
CA VAL A 403 26.85 -6.34 11.27
C VAL A 403 26.56 -7.23 10.07
N LYS A 404 26.93 -8.50 10.19
CA LYS A 404 26.55 -9.53 9.22
C LYS A 404 25.14 -10.03 9.50
N LEU A 405 24.26 -9.92 8.52
CA LEU A 405 22.90 -10.43 8.55
C LEU A 405 22.88 -11.96 8.39
N PRO A 406 21.81 -12.66 8.83
CA PRO A 406 21.66 -14.11 8.65
C PRO A 406 21.69 -14.56 7.19
N ASP A 407 21.27 -13.70 6.26
CA ASP A 407 21.35 -13.94 4.81
C ASP A 407 22.74 -13.66 4.21
N GLY A 408 23.72 -13.28 5.04
CA GLY A 408 25.10 -13.03 4.66
C GLY A 408 25.43 -11.59 4.27
N ARG A 409 24.44 -10.72 4.09
CA ARG A 409 24.66 -9.31 3.74
C ARG A 409 25.23 -8.52 4.91
N ILE A 410 25.86 -7.39 4.62
CA ILE A 410 26.36 -6.44 5.65
C ILE A 410 25.38 -5.28 5.78
N ALA A 411 25.06 -4.90 7.02
CA ALA A 411 24.20 -3.76 7.32
C ALA A 411 24.75 -2.92 8.47
N LYS A 412 24.43 -1.63 8.47
CA LYS A 412 24.66 -0.73 9.61
C LYS A 412 23.49 -0.76 10.56
N VAL A 413 23.76 -0.88 11.85
CA VAL A 413 22.74 -0.89 12.92
C VAL A 413 22.48 0.53 13.40
N ASN A 414 21.21 0.92 13.54
CA ASN A 414 20.79 2.15 14.18
C ASN A 414 19.71 1.87 15.22
N ARG A 415 19.90 2.36 16.44
CA ARG A 415 18.91 2.26 17.51
C ARG A 415 17.72 3.17 17.23
N ARG A 416 16.53 2.64 17.44
CA ARG A 416 15.27 3.41 17.40
C ARG A 416 14.72 3.53 18.82
N ARG A 417 13.69 4.36 18.99
CA ARG A 417 13.05 4.58 20.29
C ARG A 417 12.45 3.28 20.81
N ASP A 418 13.03 2.74 21.89
CA ASP A 418 12.47 1.60 22.61
C ASP A 418 11.11 1.96 23.23
N GLN A 419 10.24 0.98 23.41
CA GLN A 419 8.95 1.14 24.07
C GLN A 419 8.86 0.23 25.31
N ILE A 420 8.28 0.75 26.39
CA ILE A 420 7.98 -0.02 27.58
C ILE A 420 6.46 -0.19 27.63
N GLY A 421 6.01 -1.43 27.81
CA GLY A 421 4.58 -1.73 27.93
C GLY A 421 3.93 -0.98 29.09
N GLN A 422 2.64 -0.66 28.97
CA GLN A 422 1.91 0.11 30.00
C GLN A 422 2.01 -0.50 31.41
N SER A 423 2.06 -1.83 31.52
CA SER A 423 2.21 -2.53 32.80
C SER A 423 3.64 -2.57 33.34
N GLY A 424 4.62 -2.07 32.60
CA GLY A 424 6.05 -2.20 32.90
C GLY A 424 6.60 -3.63 32.78
N LYS A 425 5.77 -4.62 32.40
CA LYS A 425 6.14 -6.06 32.39
C LYS A 425 6.90 -6.53 31.14
N TYR A 426 6.99 -5.67 30.12
CA TYR A 426 7.74 -5.96 28.91
C TYR A 426 8.35 -4.69 28.31
N LYS A 427 9.44 -4.87 27.57
CA LYS A 427 10.15 -3.85 26.79
C LYS A 427 10.26 -4.32 25.34
N VAL A 428 9.99 -3.42 24.40
CA VAL A 428 10.17 -3.63 22.96
C VAL A 428 11.34 -2.77 22.50
N GLU A 429 12.38 -3.42 21.99
CA GLU A 429 13.61 -2.76 21.55
C GLU A 429 13.68 -2.81 20.03
N PHE A 430 13.73 -1.64 19.40
CA PHE A 430 13.70 -1.51 17.94
C PHE A 430 15.10 -1.24 17.40
N ARG A 431 15.46 -1.92 16.31
CA ARG A 431 16.67 -1.63 15.53
C ARG A 431 16.29 -1.46 14.07
N GLN A 432 16.86 -0.43 13.46
CA GLN A 432 16.85 -0.22 12.03
C GLN A 432 18.19 -0.67 11.47
N LEU A 433 18.16 -1.49 10.43
CA LEU A 433 19.32 -2.02 9.74
C LEU A 433 19.31 -1.48 8.32
N ILE A 434 20.38 -0.82 7.90
CA ILE A 434 20.52 -0.33 6.53
C ILE A 434 21.60 -1.15 5.86
N THR A 435 21.24 -1.99 4.89
CA THR A 435 22.20 -2.83 4.17
C THR A 435 23.14 -1.96 3.35
N SER A 436 24.35 -2.46 3.10
CA SER A 436 25.33 -1.82 2.21
C SER A 436 24.79 -1.58 0.79
N GLU A 437 23.80 -2.36 0.36
CA GLU A 437 23.11 -2.20 -0.93
C GLU A 437 21.97 -1.17 -0.89
N GLY A 438 21.55 -0.73 0.31
CA GLY A 438 20.56 0.32 0.52
C GLY A 438 19.15 -0.16 0.91
N GLN A 439 18.97 -1.41 1.34
CA GLN A 439 17.69 -1.88 1.89
C GLN A 439 17.59 -1.50 3.37
N THR A 440 16.45 -0.99 3.79
CA THR A 440 16.11 -0.72 5.18
C THR A 440 15.29 -1.87 5.75
N ILE A 441 15.75 -2.44 6.86
CA ILE A 441 15.11 -3.56 7.57
C ILE A 441 14.84 -3.13 9.01
N TYR A 442 13.64 -3.38 9.51
CA TYR A 442 13.26 -3.09 10.88
C TYR A 442 13.08 -4.39 11.65
N ILE A 443 13.82 -4.53 12.74
CA ILE A 443 13.67 -5.65 13.66
C ILE A 443 13.26 -5.15 15.04
N ASN A 444 12.52 -5.97 15.76
CA ASN A 444 12.23 -5.73 17.16
C ASN A 444 12.54 -6.96 18.01
N LYS A 445 12.83 -6.73 19.29
CA LYS A 445 12.88 -7.78 20.30
C LYS A 445 12.00 -7.40 21.47
N ILE A 446 11.16 -8.35 21.86
CA ILE A 446 10.28 -8.22 23.02
C ILE A 446 10.91 -8.98 24.19
N SER A 447 11.23 -8.26 25.26
CA SER A 447 11.81 -8.78 26.48
C SER A 447 10.77 -8.71 27.61
N LYS A 448 10.62 -9.79 28.39
CA LYS A 448 9.76 -9.82 29.59
C LYS A 448 10.61 -9.56 30.83
N GLY A 449 10.11 -8.77 31.78
CA GLY A 449 10.85 -8.36 32.98
C GLY A 449 10.16 -7.22 33.72
N ASN A 450 10.77 -6.70 34.79
CA ASN A 450 10.26 -5.51 35.48
C ASN A 450 11.01 -4.26 34.99
N PHE A 451 10.37 -3.51 34.09
CA PHE A 451 10.91 -2.29 33.48
C PHE A 451 10.25 -1.01 34.02
N ALA A 452 9.41 -1.10 35.05
CA ALA A 452 8.67 0.04 35.61
C ALA A 452 9.60 1.18 36.05
N ASN A 453 10.79 0.84 36.58
CA ASN A 453 11.76 1.83 37.05
C ASN A 453 12.55 2.51 35.91
N GLN A 454 12.54 1.96 34.70
CA GLN A 454 13.20 2.54 33.51
C GLN A 454 12.34 3.61 32.81
N GLN A 455 11.12 3.87 33.29
CA GLN A 455 10.30 5.00 32.84
C GLN A 455 10.84 6.37 33.30
N LYS A 456 11.86 6.44 34.16
CA LYS A 456 12.42 7.72 34.64
C LYS A 456 13.62 8.17 33.80
N THR A 457 13.37 9.05 32.85
CA THR A 457 14.29 10.12 32.43
C THR A 457 13.47 11.36 32.07
N PRO A 458 14.01 12.56 32.30
CA PRO A 458 13.50 13.51 33.28
C PRO A 458 12.11 14.06 32.93
N LYS A 459 11.22 14.01 33.92
CA LYS A 459 10.16 15.02 34.02
C LYS A 459 10.85 16.36 34.31
N THR A 460 10.86 17.29 33.37
CA THR A 460 10.81 18.70 33.73
C THR A 460 9.54 18.90 34.53
N THR A 461 9.67 18.86 35.85
CA THR A 461 8.61 19.18 36.80
C THR A 461 8.95 20.58 37.34
N PRO A 462 7.97 21.49 37.42
CA PRO A 462 8.20 22.85 37.88
C PRO A 462 8.65 22.82 39.34
N SER A 463 9.70 23.57 39.67
CA SER A 463 10.05 23.86 41.05
C SER A 463 9.00 24.79 41.64
N THR A 464 8.28 24.30 42.65
CA THR A 464 7.43 25.08 43.55
C THR A 464 8.33 25.84 44.53
N GLU A 465 8.50 27.14 44.31
CA GLU A 465 8.75 28.07 45.41
C GLU A 465 7.40 28.66 45.82
N GLN A 466 6.97 28.36 47.04
CA GLN A 466 5.85 29.04 47.68
C GLN A 466 6.35 30.38 48.22
N ILE A 467 5.92 31.47 47.59
CA ILE A 467 5.88 32.79 48.19
C ILE A 467 4.46 33.33 47.95
N THR A 468 3.61 33.26 48.98
CA THR A 468 2.51 34.22 49.18
C THR A 468 3.16 35.57 49.60
N PRO A 469 2.61 36.78 49.33
CA PRO A 469 1.18 37.11 49.32
C PRO A 469 0.72 38.20 48.32
N ASN A 470 -0.62 38.38 48.27
CA ASN A 470 -1.41 39.48 47.72
C ASN A 470 -1.51 39.68 46.19
N PRO A 471 -2.75 39.92 45.68
CA PRO A 471 -3.02 40.04 44.26
C PRO A 471 -2.49 41.39 43.75
N PRO A 472 -1.76 41.44 42.63
CA PRO A 472 -1.52 42.69 41.96
C PRO A 472 -2.83 43.16 41.34
N GLN A 473 -3.32 44.31 41.80
CA GLN A 473 -4.19 45.16 41.02
C GLN A 473 -3.42 45.56 39.76
N GLY A 474 -3.69 44.88 38.66
CA GLY A 474 -3.09 45.13 37.36
C GLY A 474 -3.85 44.33 36.30
N THR A 475 -4.71 45.01 35.56
CA THR A 475 -5.44 44.49 34.40
C THR A 475 -4.44 44.04 33.32
N LEU A 476 -4.20 42.73 33.20
CA LEU A 476 -3.57 42.15 32.01
C LEU A 476 -4.68 41.79 31.02
N GLN A 477 -4.85 42.67 30.04
CA GLN A 477 -5.69 42.43 28.87
C GLN A 477 -5.26 41.15 28.15
N THR A 478 -6.22 40.25 28.00
CA THR A 478 -6.26 39.23 26.94
C THR A 478 -6.10 39.91 25.60
N ASP A 479 -5.26 39.38 24.69
CA ASP A 479 -5.56 39.30 23.24
C ASP A 479 -4.36 38.75 22.45
N MET A 480 -4.38 37.45 22.13
CA MET A 480 -3.69 36.93 20.94
C MET A 480 -4.69 36.13 20.10
N THR A 481 -5.20 36.76 19.05
CA THR A 481 -6.06 36.11 18.05
C THR A 481 -5.20 35.55 16.91
N ILE A 482 -5.12 34.22 16.78
CA ILE A 482 -4.52 33.55 15.61
C ILE A 482 -5.56 33.56 14.48
N ASN A 483 -5.25 34.22 13.34
CA ASN A 483 -6.13 34.26 12.17
C ASN A 483 -5.62 33.29 11.08
N LEU A 484 -6.43 32.29 10.72
CA LEU A 484 -6.14 31.29 9.68
C LEU A 484 -7.29 31.29 8.66
N GLY A 485 -6.97 31.32 7.36
CA GLY A 485 -7.97 31.16 6.30
C GLY A 485 -7.40 31.27 4.88
N PRO A 486 -8.20 30.94 3.85
CA PRO A 486 -7.73 30.82 2.48
C PRO A 486 -7.40 32.19 1.87
N LYS A 487 -6.36 32.25 1.01
CA LYS A 487 -6.03 33.44 0.21
C LYS A 487 -6.39 33.20 -1.25
N LEU A 488 -7.31 33.99 -1.78
CA LEU A 488 -7.79 33.92 -3.16
C LEU A 488 -7.13 34.98 -4.02
N LEU A 489 -6.62 34.55 -5.16
CA LEU A 489 -6.12 35.42 -6.21
C LEU A 489 -7.29 35.78 -7.14
N VAL A 490 -7.59 37.06 -7.24
CA VAL A 490 -8.75 37.56 -7.99
C VAL A 490 -8.31 38.55 -9.07
N ALA A 491 -8.97 38.50 -10.22
CA ALA A 491 -8.68 39.39 -11.35
C ALA A 491 -9.18 40.82 -11.06
N SER A 492 -10.30 40.96 -10.35
CA SER A 492 -10.84 42.26 -9.93
C SER A 492 -11.18 42.26 -8.44
N ILE A 493 -10.32 42.89 -7.63
CA ILE A 493 -10.55 43.00 -6.17
C ILE A 493 -11.91 43.63 -5.88
N GLU A 494 -12.32 44.64 -6.63
CA GLU A 494 -13.59 45.35 -6.42
C GLU A 494 -14.80 44.42 -6.58
N LYS A 495 -14.85 43.65 -7.67
CA LYS A 495 -15.95 42.70 -7.94
C LYS A 495 -16.00 41.59 -6.90
N SER A 496 -14.83 41.04 -6.52
CA SER A 496 -14.78 39.97 -5.54
C SER A 496 -15.14 40.48 -4.15
N VAL A 497 -14.64 41.66 -3.72
CA VAL A 497 -15.04 42.28 -2.45
C VAL A 497 -16.54 42.48 -2.39
N TRP A 498 -17.14 43.03 -3.45
CA TRP A 498 -18.59 43.21 -3.50
C TRP A 498 -19.35 41.88 -3.40
N PHE A 499 -18.88 40.81 -4.08
CA PHE A 499 -19.48 39.49 -3.98
C PHE A 499 -19.42 38.93 -2.54
N TYR A 500 -18.24 38.88 -1.93
CA TYR A 500 -18.07 38.30 -0.60
C TYR A 500 -18.70 39.15 0.51
N GLU A 501 -18.63 40.48 0.41
CA GLU A 501 -19.18 41.39 1.42
C GLU A 501 -20.69 41.57 1.26
N LYS A 502 -21.17 41.94 0.05
CA LYS A 502 -22.57 42.35 -0.14
C LYS A 502 -23.49 41.17 -0.43
N LEU A 503 -23.04 40.20 -1.24
CA LEU A 503 -23.86 39.04 -1.57
C LEU A 503 -23.78 37.98 -0.46
N LEU A 504 -22.59 37.59 -0.02
CA LEU A 504 -22.40 36.56 1.00
C LEU A 504 -22.46 37.08 2.44
N GLY A 505 -22.23 38.37 2.68
CA GLY A 505 -22.35 38.98 4.01
C GLY A 505 -21.09 38.84 4.87
N LEU A 506 -19.92 38.58 4.30
CA LEU A 506 -18.67 38.56 5.07
C LEU A 506 -18.29 39.99 5.51
N THR A 507 -17.60 40.10 6.63
CA THR A 507 -17.25 41.40 7.23
C THR A 507 -15.80 41.72 6.95
N ILE A 508 -15.52 42.88 6.37
CA ILE A 508 -14.13 43.31 6.11
C ILE A 508 -13.46 43.66 7.45
N LYS A 509 -12.41 42.92 7.80
CA LYS A 509 -11.55 43.18 8.98
C LYS A 509 -10.47 44.21 8.66
N LYS A 510 -9.89 44.13 7.46
CA LYS A 510 -8.82 45.04 7.00
C LYS A 510 -8.83 45.14 5.48
N GLN A 511 -8.75 46.35 4.94
CA GLN A 511 -8.62 46.60 3.50
C GLN A 511 -7.40 47.47 3.22
N SER A 512 -6.60 47.06 2.24
CA SER A 512 -5.41 47.78 1.77
C SER A 512 -5.40 47.83 0.25
N LYS A 513 -4.49 48.63 -0.35
CA LYS A 513 -4.36 48.74 -1.81
C LYS A 513 -4.04 47.40 -2.51
N SER A 514 -3.50 46.41 -1.80
CA SER A 514 -3.01 45.16 -2.38
C SER A 514 -3.66 43.89 -1.80
N LEU A 515 -4.51 43.99 -0.77
CA LEU A 515 -5.11 42.85 -0.06
C LEU A 515 -6.37 43.28 0.71
N VAL A 516 -7.37 42.39 0.77
CA VAL A 516 -8.56 42.53 1.62
C VAL A 516 -8.68 41.29 2.52
N VAL A 517 -8.89 41.50 3.81
CA VAL A 517 -9.01 40.45 4.83
C VAL A 517 -10.39 40.54 5.47
N PHE A 518 -11.12 39.44 5.45
CA PHE A 518 -12.41 39.30 6.12
C PHE A 518 -12.23 38.76 7.54
N SER A 519 -13.13 39.13 8.45
CA SER A 519 -13.15 38.68 9.85
C SER A 519 -13.29 37.16 9.96
N GLN A 520 -13.87 36.53 8.95
CA GLN A 520 -14.07 35.09 8.83
C GLN A 520 -12.83 34.34 8.30
N GLY A 521 -11.69 35.02 8.12
CA GLY A 521 -10.40 34.41 7.75
C GLY A 521 -10.08 34.39 6.24
N LEU A 522 -11.05 34.70 5.38
CA LEU A 522 -10.84 34.81 3.93
C LEU A 522 -9.97 36.03 3.58
N VAL A 523 -9.00 35.84 2.69
CA VAL A 523 -8.12 36.90 2.20
C VAL A 523 -8.20 36.99 0.67
N LEU A 524 -8.44 38.18 0.12
CA LEU A 524 -8.40 38.45 -1.32
C LEU A 524 -7.11 39.20 -1.67
N ALA A 525 -6.46 38.79 -2.76
CA ALA A 525 -5.28 39.42 -3.31
C ALA A 525 -5.39 39.48 -4.85
N PRO A 526 -4.78 40.47 -5.52
CA PRO A 526 -4.85 40.58 -6.97
C PRO A 526 -4.09 39.42 -7.63
N SER A 527 -4.54 38.96 -8.81
CA SER A 527 -3.89 37.89 -9.58
C SER A 527 -2.41 38.16 -9.89
N SER A 528 -1.97 39.43 -9.93
CA SER A 528 -0.57 39.82 -10.07
C SER A 528 0.34 39.35 -8.92
N TYR A 529 -0.23 39.08 -7.74
CA TYR A 529 0.49 38.54 -6.59
C TYR A 529 1.04 37.12 -6.84
N GLY A 530 0.48 36.41 -7.83
CA GLY A 530 0.87 35.04 -8.21
C GLY A 530 1.99 34.92 -9.25
N LYS A 531 2.60 36.01 -9.74
CA LYS A 531 3.53 36.01 -10.90
C LYS A 531 4.85 35.20 -10.75
N GLY A 532 5.04 34.44 -9.67
CA GLY A 532 6.11 33.45 -9.49
C GLY A 532 5.66 31.98 -9.39
N PHE A 533 4.35 31.70 -9.41
CA PHE A 533 3.80 30.35 -9.26
C PHE A 533 3.35 29.80 -10.62
N LYS A 534 4.02 28.76 -11.13
CA LYS A 534 3.69 28.08 -12.41
C LYS A 534 2.46 27.16 -12.29
N HIS A 535 1.32 27.66 -11.86
CA HIS A 535 0.05 26.95 -11.92
C HIS A 535 -1.08 27.87 -12.39
N HIS A 536 -1.60 27.60 -13.59
CA HIS A 536 -2.86 28.18 -14.06
C HIS A 536 -4.03 27.39 -13.46
N GLY A 537 -4.90 28.07 -12.69
CA GLY A 537 -6.20 27.55 -12.29
C GLY A 537 -6.21 26.78 -10.96
N PHE A 538 -5.99 27.48 -9.83
CA PHE A 538 -6.41 26.96 -8.53
C PHE A 538 -7.95 26.97 -8.46
N ARG A 539 -8.59 25.81 -8.37
CA ARG A 539 -10.03 25.69 -8.08
C ARG A 539 -10.23 24.81 -6.85
N SER A 540 -9.94 25.37 -5.67
CA SER A 540 -10.39 24.81 -4.40
C SER A 540 -11.89 25.10 -4.23
N LEU A 541 -12.65 24.14 -3.70
CA LEU A 541 -14.03 24.40 -3.28
C LEU A 541 -14.00 25.22 -1.99
N LEU A 542 -14.49 26.45 -2.05
CA LEU A 542 -14.65 27.29 -0.86
C LEU A 542 -16.03 27.06 -0.28
N TYR A 543 -16.10 26.79 1.02
CA TYR A 543 -17.39 26.70 1.70
C TYR A 543 -17.64 27.93 2.57
N ALA A 544 -18.87 28.43 2.54
CA ALA A 544 -19.32 29.56 3.35
C ALA A 544 -20.61 29.18 4.08
N GLU A 545 -20.58 29.25 5.41
CA GLU A 545 -21.78 29.08 6.23
C GLU A 545 -22.51 30.42 6.33
N VAL A 546 -23.81 30.44 6.02
CA VAL A 546 -24.66 31.64 6.10
C VAL A 546 -25.94 31.35 6.89
N PRO A 547 -26.48 32.30 7.65
CA PRO A 547 -27.66 32.09 8.50
C PRO A 547 -29.03 32.27 7.80
N ASP A 548 -29.06 32.71 6.54
CA ASP A 548 -30.29 32.87 5.73
C ASP A 548 -29.97 32.51 4.27
N ILE A 549 -29.79 31.20 4.03
CA ILE A 549 -29.32 30.73 2.73
C ILE A 549 -30.30 31.04 1.59
N GLN A 550 -31.59 31.11 1.90
CA GLN A 550 -32.65 31.26 0.92
C GLN A 550 -32.59 32.65 0.28
N ASN A 551 -32.45 33.69 1.10
CA ASN A 551 -32.26 35.05 0.64
C ASN A 551 -30.92 35.24 -0.12
N ARG A 552 -29.85 34.56 0.32
CA ARG A 552 -28.54 34.61 -0.36
C ARG A 552 -28.63 34.00 -1.76
N TYR A 553 -29.31 32.87 -1.89
CA TYR A 553 -29.55 32.22 -3.18
C TYR A 553 -30.31 33.14 -4.14
N HIS A 554 -31.39 33.78 -3.69
CA HIS A 554 -32.16 34.71 -4.53
C HIS A 554 -31.34 35.91 -5.00
N ARG A 555 -30.63 36.59 -4.07
CA ARG A 555 -29.78 37.73 -4.43
C ARG A 555 -28.66 37.38 -5.41
N ILE A 556 -28.01 36.23 -5.24
CA ILE A 556 -26.95 35.79 -6.16
C ILE A 556 -27.52 35.50 -7.55
N LYS A 557 -28.69 34.84 -7.61
CA LYS A 557 -29.36 34.53 -8.87
C LYS A 557 -29.81 35.77 -9.63
N GLU A 558 -30.34 36.78 -8.94
CA GLU A 558 -30.77 38.06 -9.54
C GLU A 558 -29.61 38.86 -10.16
N GLN A 559 -28.40 38.71 -9.61
CA GLN A 559 -27.20 39.41 -10.08
C GLN A 559 -26.49 38.70 -11.25
N GLY A 560 -27.13 37.69 -11.86
CA GLY A 560 -26.62 36.99 -13.04
C GLY A 560 -25.42 36.08 -12.77
N VAL A 561 -25.15 35.73 -11.50
CA VAL A 561 -24.07 34.82 -11.14
C VAL A 561 -24.46 33.37 -11.49
N GLN A 562 -23.52 32.62 -12.08
CA GLN A 562 -23.79 31.25 -12.53
C GLN A 562 -24.01 30.29 -11.35
N ILE A 563 -25.22 29.75 -11.24
CA ILE A 563 -25.56 28.66 -10.30
C ILE A 563 -25.19 27.32 -10.93
N ILE A 564 -24.38 26.53 -10.22
CA ILE A 564 -23.92 25.19 -10.64
C ILE A 564 -24.79 24.10 -10.02
N THR A 565 -25.17 24.28 -8.76
CA THR A 565 -26.10 23.37 -8.07
C THR A 565 -27.18 24.23 -7.44
N PRO A 566 -28.47 24.03 -7.77
CA PRO A 566 -29.57 24.81 -7.19
C PRO A 566 -29.69 24.54 -5.69
N LEU A 567 -30.39 25.42 -4.97
CA LEU A 567 -30.63 25.26 -3.54
C LEU A 567 -31.32 23.92 -3.24
N THR A 568 -30.60 23.04 -2.55
CA THR A 568 -30.99 21.65 -2.27
C THR A 568 -30.80 21.34 -0.78
N CYS A 569 -31.58 20.41 -0.25
CA CYS A 569 -31.46 19.93 1.13
C CYS A 569 -30.81 18.54 1.16
N ARG A 570 -29.81 18.34 2.02
CA ARG A 570 -29.21 17.03 2.27
C ARG A 570 -29.85 16.42 3.53
N TYR A 571 -30.89 15.60 3.29
CA TYR A 571 -31.82 15.08 4.30
C TYR A 571 -31.16 14.38 5.50
N GLU A 572 -30.06 13.65 5.29
CA GLU A 572 -29.34 12.95 6.38
C GLU A 572 -28.61 13.88 7.35
N SER A 573 -28.30 15.11 6.92
CA SER A 573 -27.44 16.04 7.67
C SER A 573 -28.13 17.35 8.09
N LYS A 574 -29.41 17.56 7.75
CA LYS A 574 -30.15 18.82 7.97
C LYS A 574 -29.40 20.07 7.49
N ILE A 575 -28.70 19.96 6.36
CA ILE A 575 -27.96 21.07 5.76
C ILE A 575 -28.63 21.46 4.45
N ARG A 576 -28.93 22.75 4.31
CA ARG A 576 -29.33 23.37 3.04
C ARG A 576 -28.08 23.91 2.38
N PHE A 577 -27.90 23.68 1.07
CA PHE A 577 -26.74 24.22 0.34
C PHE A 577 -27.05 24.51 -1.13
N PHE A 578 -26.24 25.37 -1.75
CA PHE A 578 -26.17 25.55 -3.19
C PHE A 578 -24.73 25.83 -3.62
N ARG A 579 -24.44 25.70 -4.91
CA ARG A 579 -23.11 25.99 -5.47
C ARG A 579 -23.19 27.00 -6.60
N CYS A 580 -22.27 27.95 -6.62
CA CYS A 580 -22.15 28.95 -7.66
C CYS A 580 -20.69 29.24 -8.00
N HIS A 581 -20.44 29.91 -9.12
CA HIS A 581 -19.14 30.52 -9.38
C HIS A 581 -19.10 31.95 -8.84
N ASP A 582 -17.98 32.38 -8.26
CA ASP A 582 -17.73 33.81 -8.13
C ASP A 582 -17.38 34.45 -9.50
N PHE A 583 -17.22 35.77 -9.55
CA PHE A 583 -16.92 36.48 -10.80
C PHE A 583 -15.56 36.13 -11.42
N ASP A 584 -14.69 35.45 -10.67
CA ASP A 584 -13.38 34.99 -11.12
C ASP A 584 -13.38 33.49 -11.48
N GLY A 585 -14.54 32.82 -11.38
CA GLY A 585 -14.73 31.41 -11.76
C GLY A 585 -14.36 30.41 -10.67
N ASN A 586 -14.16 30.84 -9.42
CA ASN A 586 -13.94 29.94 -8.28
C ASN A 586 -15.26 29.26 -7.91
N LEU A 587 -15.21 27.98 -7.52
CA LEU A 587 -16.41 27.24 -7.10
C LEU A 587 -16.67 27.48 -5.61
N ILE A 588 -17.84 28.02 -5.29
CA ILE A 588 -18.27 28.35 -3.92
C ILE A 588 -19.47 27.46 -3.53
N GLU A 589 -19.35 26.74 -2.42
CA GLU A 589 -20.46 26.05 -1.76
C GLU A 589 -20.97 26.90 -0.60
N ILE A 590 -22.21 27.31 -0.66
CA ILE A 590 -22.84 28.10 0.39
C ILE A 590 -23.82 27.18 1.09
N TYR A 591 -23.72 27.09 2.41
CA TYR A 591 -24.54 26.20 3.19
C TYR A 591 -25.06 26.86 4.47
N GLU A 592 -26.12 26.29 5.01
CA GLU A 592 -26.72 26.66 6.29
C GLU A 592 -27.08 25.38 7.03
N LYS A 593 -26.68 25.31 8.30
CA LYS A 593 -27.08 24.22 9.20
C LYS A 593 -28.43 24.59 9.81
N GLN A 594 -29.42 23.69 9.66
CA GLN A 594 -30.73 23.84 10.27
C GLN A 594 -30.76 23.38 11.73
#